data_AF-A0A7C7GA23-F1
#
_entry.id   AF-A0A7C7GA23-F1
#
_cell.length_a   1.000
_cell.length_b   1.000
_cell.length_c   1.000
_cell.angle_alpha   90.00
_cell.angle_beta   90.00
_cell.angle_gamma   90.00
#
_symmetry.space_group_name_H-M   'P 1'
#
loop_
_entity.id
_entity.type
_entity.pdbx_description
1 polymer ?
#
loop_
_entity_poly.entity_id
_entity_poly.type
_entity_poly.pdbx_seq_one_letter_code
_entity_poly.pdbx_strand_id
1 'polypeptide(L)'
;MTIDRNSDGEPTGIFIDQTTYPTVEFNLMRVVPRFNHAQKVEAFKRSMALYNSVGTTGTYEGHGVAPEIVRAYKEVWDSGAATVRSHLALNPVWESTAEAEQDMEQ
;
A
#
# COMPACT_ATOMS: atom_id res chain seq x y z
N MET A 1 12.23 -17.52 -3.70
CA MET A 1 12.85 -16.91 -2.51
C MET A 1 13.97 -17.80 -2.00
N THR A 2 15.13 -17.22 -1.68
CA THR A 2 16.28 -17.91 -1.08
C THR A 2 16.72 -17.16 0.19
N ILE A 3 17.16 -17.89 1.21
CA ILE A 3 17.82 -17.34 2.39
C ILE A 3 19.32 -17.54 2.20
N ASP A 4 20.07 -16.44 2.20
CA ASP A 4 21.52 -16.49 2.09
C ASP A 4 22.14 -17.14 3.34
N ARG A 5 23.24 -17.87 3.13
CA ARG A 5 23.91 -18.66 4.16
C ARG A 5 25.41 -18.43 4.10
N ASN A 6 26.04 -18.40 5.28
CA ASN A 6 27.49 -18.29 5.37
C ASN A 6 28.19 -19.63 5.03
N SER A 7 29.52 -19.66 5.12
CA SER A 7 30.33 -20.86 4.88
C SER A 7 30.00 -22.04 5.78
N ASP A 8 29.42 -21.78 6.96
CA ASP A 8 29.05 -22.78 7.96
C ASP A 8 27.60 -23.27 7.76
N GLY A 9 26.89 -22.71 6.77
CA GLY A 9 25.50 -23.04 6.46
C GLY A 9 24.45 -22.28 7.28
N GLU A 10 24.85 -21.37 8.16
CA GLU A 10 23.94 -20.59 9.00
C GLU A 10 23.31 -19.42 8.22
N PRO A 11 22.02 -19.10 8.42
CA PRO A 11 21.36 -17.96 7.79
C PRO A 11 22.04 -16.63 8.13
N THR A 12 22.31 -15.78 7.12
CA THR A 12 22.93 -14.46 7.33
C THR A 12 21.93 -13.35 7.64
N GLY A 13 20.64 -13.64 7.54
CA GLY A 13 19.56 -12.65 7.64
C GLY A 13 19.26 -11.92 6.32
N ILE A 14 19.95 -12.27 5.22
CA ILE A 14 19.66 -11.73 3.89
C ILE A 14 18.63 -12.62 3.19
N PHE A 15 17.52 -12.00 2.78
CA PHE A 15 16.47 -12.63 1.97
C PHE A 15 16.57 -12.17 0.53
N ILE A 16 16.56 -13.12 -0.41
CA ILE A 16 16.64 -12.84 -1.84
C ILE A 16 15.34 -13.29 -2.48
N ASP A 17 14.55 -12.32 -2.96
CA ASP A 17 13.37 -12.57 -3.79
C ASP A 17 13.71 -12.25 -5.25
N GLN A 18 13.51 -13.22 -6.14
CA GLN A 18 13.75 -13.08 -7.58
C GLN A 18 12.44 -13.10 -8.38
N THR A 19 11.30 -13.05 -7.68
CA THR A 19 9.97 -13.08 -8.30
C THR A 19 9.36 -11.68 -8.34
N THR A 20 8.37 -11.47 -9.19
CA THR A 20 7.63 -10.20 -9.30
C THR A 20 6.61 -10.00 -8.19
N TYR A 21 6.39 -11.01 -7.34
CA TYR A 21 5.49 -10.95 -6.20
C TYR A 21 6.32 -10.92 -4.91
N PRO A 22 5.90 -10.18 -3.88
CA PRO A 22 6.67 -10.05 -2.64
C PRO A 22 6.51 -11.31 -1.76
N THR A 23 7.10 -12.43 -2.20
CA THR A 23 6.95 -13.73 -1.55
C THR A 23 7.59 -13.75 -0.16
N VAL A 24 8.67 -13.00 0.06
CA VAL A 24 9.28 -12.84 1.39
C VAL A 24 8.28 -12.27 2.38
N GLU A 25 7.59 -11.19 1.98
CA GLU A 25 6.62 -10.49 2.84
C GLU A 25 5.46 -11.41 3.22
N PHE A 26 4.87 -12.09 2.23
CA PHE A 26 3.70 -12.95 2.46
C PHE A 26 4.01 -14.23 3.23
N ASN A 27 5.22 -14.80 3.08
CA ASN A 27 5.55 -16.09 3.68
C ASN A 27 6.28 -15.97 5.02
N LEU A 28 7.30 -15.11 5.13
CA LEU A 28 8.19 -15.09 6.29
C LEU A 28 8.00 -13.89 7.21
N MET A 29 7.32 -12.83 6.77
CA MET A 29 7.18 -11.59 7.54
C MET A 29 5.81 -11.42 8.21
N ARG A 30 5.15 -12.53 8.59
CA ARG A 30 3.83 -12.47 9.27
C ARG A 30 3.84 -11.68 10.59
N VAL A 31 4.99 -11.66 11.29
CA VAL A 31 5.16 -10.94 12.56
C VAL A 31 5.50 -9.46 12.38
N VAL A 32 5.81 -9.02 11.15
CA VAL A 32 6.12 -7.62 10.87
C VAL A 32 4.81 -6.83 10.92
N PRO A 33 4.71 -5.79 11.76
CA PRO A 33 3.51 -4.98 11.85
C PRO A 33 3.15 -4.38 10.48
N ARG A 34 1.89 -4.52 10.08
CA ARG A 34 1.37 -3.83 8.90
C ARG A 34 1.20 -2.34 9.21
N PHE A 35 1.27 -1.52 8.16
CA PHE A 35 0.97 -0.09 8.31
C PHE A 35 -0.47 0.09 8.78
N ASN A 36 -0.62 0.83 9.88
CA ASN A 36 -1.94 1.22 10.36
C ASN A 36 -2.51 2.38 9.52
N HIS A 37 -3.79 2.69 9.72
CA HIS A 37 -4.49 3.73 8.96
C HIS A 37 -3.83 5.11 9.07
N ALA A 38 -3.50 5.55 10.29
CA ALA A 38 -2.86 6.85 10.51
C ALA A 38 -1.51 6.96 9.78
N GLN A 39 -0.72 5.89 9.76
CA GLN A 39 0.52 5.85 9.01
C GLN A 39 0.30 6.00 7.51
N LYS A 40 -0.77 5.40 6.95
CA LYS A 40 -1.13 5.55 5.53
C LYS A 40 -1.56 6.99 5.21
N VAL A 41 -2.39 7.59 6.06
CA VAL A 41 -2.82 9.00 5.92
C VAL A 41 -1.62 9.95 5.92
N GLU A 42 -0.70 9.79 6.87
CA GLU A 42 0.52 10.61 6.91
C GLU A 42 1.46 10.34 5.74
N ALA A 43 1.57 9.08 5.31
CA ALA A 43 2.33 8.73 4.11
C ALA A 43 1.75 9.42 2.88
N PHE A 44 0.42 9.47 2.70
CA PHE A 44 -0.19 10.15 1.56
C PHE A 44 0.07 11.65 1.55
N LYS A 45 -0.09 12.35 2.69
CA LYS A 45 0.25 13.78 2.78
C LYS A 45 1.71 14.02 2.39
N ARG A 46 2.63 13.19 2.90
CA ARG A 46 4.06 13.28 2.55
C ARG A 46 4.34 13.00 1.08
N SER A 47 3.72 11.96 0.51
CA SER A 47 3.87 11.62 -0.91
C SER A 47 3.37 12.75 -1.80
N MET A 48 2.21 13.34 -1.49
CA MET A 48 1.67 14.46 -2.25
C MET A 48 2.58 15.70 -2.19
N ALA A 49 3.19 15.99 -1.03
CA ALA A 49 4.19 17.05 -0.93
C ALA A 49 5.43 16.77 -1.80
N LEU A 50 5.92 15.52 -1.80
CA LEU A 50 7.04 15.11 -2.65
C LEU A 50 6.69 15.20 -4.14
N TYR A 51 5.49 14.77 -4.54
CA TYR A 51 4.98 14.91 -5.90
C TYR A 51 4.94 16.38 -6.34
N ASN A 52 4.38 17.26 -5.50
CA ASN A 52 4.36 18.68 -5.77
C ASN A 52 5.76 19.29 -5.92
N SER A 53 6.75 18.82 -5.15
CA SER A 53 8.14 19.32 -5.21
C SER A 53 8.82 19.13 -6.57
N VAL A 54 8.33 18.20 -7.38
CA VAL A 54 8.83 17.92 -8.74
C VAL A 54 7.80 18.25 -9.83
N GLY A 55 6.72 18.97 -9.48
CA GLY A 55 5.68 19.42 -10.43
C GLY A 55 4.63 18.37 -10.81
N THR A 56 4.59 17.21 -10.12
CA THR A 56 3.53 16.22 -10.32
C THR A 56 2.25 16.68 -9.64
N THR A 57 1.19 16.92 -10.42
CA THR A 57 -0.10 17.45 -9.93
C THR A 57 -1.25 16.45 -9.96
N GLY A 58 -1.00 15.23 -10.45
CA GLY A 58 -1.98 14.15 -10.40
C GLY A 58 -1.35 12.77 -10.46
N THR A 59 -2.06 11.78 -9.96
CA THR A 59 -1.69 10.35 -9.99
C THR A 59 -2.84 9.50 -10.52
N TYR A 60 -2.52 8.37 -11.14
CA TYR A 60 -3.47 7.35 -11.51
C TYR A 60 -3.00 6.00 -10.97
N GLU A 61 -3.77 5.42 -10.05
CA GLU A 61 -3.49 4.10 -9.47
C GLU A 61 -4.28 3.04 -10.25
N GLY A 62 -3.64 2.50 -11.29
CA GLY A 62 -4.28 1.61 -12.27
C GLY A 62 -4.33 0.13 -11.90
N HIS A 63 -3.61 -0.31 -10.87
CA HIS A 63 -3.52 -1.73 -10.50
C HIS A 63 -4.66 -2.23 -9.61
N GLY A 64 -5.64 -1.38 -9.32
CA GLY A 64 -6.69 -1.69 -8.37
C GLY A 64 -6.25 -1.34 -6.95
N VAL A 65 -7.04 -0.52 -6.26
CA VAL A 65 -6.77 -0.03 -4.92
C VAL A 65 -7.64 -0.76 -3.93
N ALA A 66 -7.03 -1.27 -2.85
CA ALA A 66 -7.75 -1.94 -1.77
C ALA A 66 -8.61 -0.94 -0.95
N PRO A 67 -9.75 -1.37 -0.37
CA PRO A 67 -10.68 -0.49 0.35
C PRO A 67 -10.02 0.34 1.45
N GLU A 68 -9.11 -0.25 2.22
CA GLU A 68 -8.40 0.44 3.30
C GLU A 68 -7.47 1.55 2.80
N ILE A 69 -7.03 1.47 1.55
CA ILE A 69 -6.25 2.51 0.91
C ILE A 69 -7.17 3.63 0.41
N VAL A 70 -8.34 3.28 -0.14
CA VAL A 70 -9.37 4.26 -0.54
C VAL A 70 -9.81 5.10 0.67
N ARG A 71 -10.03 4.47 1.84
CA ARG A 71 -10.37 5.19 3.08
C ARG A 71 -9.30 6.19 3.51
N ALA A 72 -8.02 5.80 3.44
CA ALA A 72 -6.94 6.72 3.79
C ALA A 72 -6.83 7.90 2.81
N TYR A 73 -7.03 7.69 1.50
CA TYR A 73 -7.17 8.78 0.53
C TYR A 73 -8.36 9.69 0.85
N LYS A 74 -9.51 9.09 1.21
CA LYS A 74 -10.73 9.83 1.57
C LYS A 74 -10.54 10.70 2.81
N GLU A 75 -9.83 10.24 3.84
CA GLU A 75 -9.55 11.07 5.01
C GLU A 75 -8.66 12.27 4.67
N VAL A 76 -7.61 12.07 3.85
CA VAL A 76 -6.77 13.18 3.38
C VAL A 76 -7.58 14.18 2.55
N TRP A 77 -8.53 13.69 1.75
CA TRP A 77 -9.47 14.52 0.99
C TRP A 77 -10.44 15.30 1.89
N ASP A 78 -11.16 14.61 2.77
CA ASP A 78 -12.19 15.19 3.64
C ASP A 78 -11.60 16.23 4.62
N SER A 79 -10.35 16.04 5.03
CA SER A 79 -9.62 17.02 5.85
C SER A 79 -9.11 18.25 5.08
N GLY A 80 -9.27 18.29 3.75
CA GLY A 80 -8.74 19.36 2.89
C GLY A 80 -7.22 19.34 2.72
N ALA A 81 -6.55 18.28 3.17
CA ALA A 81 -5.10 18.15 3.10
C ALA A 81 -4.60 17.58 1.75
N ALA A 82 -5.49 17.12 0.88
CA ALA A 82 -5.13 16.59 -0.44
C ALA A 82 -4.59 17.71 -1.35
N THR A 83 -3.35 17.58 -1.80
CA THR A 83 -2.69 18.57 -2.67
C THR A 83 -2.39 18.08 -4.08
N VAL A 84 -2.70 16.81 -4.39
CA VAL A 84 -2.51 16.16 -5.70
C VAL A 84 -3.81 15.46 -6.08
N ARG A 85 -4.22 15.57 -7.36
CA ARG A 85 -5.44 14.92 -7.86
C ARG A 85 -5.20 13.43 -8.09
N SER A 86 -5.83 12.57 -7.30
CA SER A 86 -5.65 11.12 -7.42
C SER A 86 -6.85 10.46 -8.08
N HIS A 87 -6.59 9.67 -9.11
CA HIS A 87 -7.57 8.84 -9.79
C HIS A 87 -7.31 7.38 -9.40
N LEU A 88 -8.28 6.76 -8.73
CA LEU A 88 -8.14 5.42 -8.16
C LEU A 88 -9.01 4.43 -8.95
N ALA A 89 -8.38 3.41 -9.55
CA ALA A 89 -9.13 2.25 -10.03
C ALA A 89 -9.47 1.36 -8.83
N LEU A 90 -10.74 1.06 -8.61
CA LEU A 90 -11.14 0.10 -7.58
C LEU A 90 -10.85 -1.32 -8.05
N ASN A 91 -10.44 -2.20 -7.13
CA ASN A 91 -10.36 -3.63 -7.39
C ASN A 91 -11.64 -4.31 -6.87
N PRO A 92 -12.64 -4.59 -7.71
CA PRO A 92 -13.88 -5.19 -7.25
C PRO A 92 -13.65 -6.68 -6.96
N VAL A 93 -13.51 -7.01 -5.67
CA VAL A 93 -13.50 -8.40 -5.18
C VAL A 93 -14.88 -8.86 -4.70
N TRP A 94 -15.85 -7.95 -4.69
CA TRP A 94 -17.19 -8.14 -4.14
C TRP A 94 -18.15 -8.77 -5.15
N GLU A 95 -19.09 -9.56 -4.64
CA GLU A 95 -20.16 -10.17 -5.44
C GLU A 95 -21.42 -9.30 -5.50
N SER A 96 -21.52 -8.27 -4.65
CA SER A 96 -22.65 -7.35 -4.61
C SER A 96 -22.27 -5.93 -4.18
N THR A 97 -23.14 -4.96 -4.49
CA THR A 97 -22.96 -3.56 -4.04
C THR A 97 -23.10 -3.40 -2.53
N ALA A 98 -23.88 -4.25 -1.87
CA ALA A 98 -24.03 -4.22 -0.41
C ALA A 98 -22.74 -4.66 0.30
N GLU A 99 -22.07 -5.68 -0.23
CA GLU A 99 -20.75 -6.12 0.24
C GLU A 99 -19.69 -5.05 0.02
N ALA A 100 -19.72 -4.39 -1.14
CA ALA A 100 -18.83 -3.27 -1.44
C ALA A 100 -19.02 -2.09 -0.46
N GLU A 101 -20.27 -1.73 -0.14
CA GLU A 101 -20.58 -0.65 0.81
C GLU A 101 -20.04 -0.98 2.21
N GLN A 102 -20.30 -2.20 2.67
CA GLN A 102 -19.82 -2.68 3.97
C GLN A 102 -18.28 -2.65 4.08
N ASP A 103 -17.56 -3.08 3.06
CA ASP A 103 -16.09 -3.16 3.05
C ASP A 103 -15.42 -1.77 2.89
N MET A 104 -16.11 -0.85 2.22
CA MET A 104 -15.66 0.55 2.11
C MET A 104 -15.81 1.33 3.40
N GLU A 105 -16.77 0.99 4.26
CA GLU A 105 -17.08 1.70 5.51
C GLU A 105 -16.33 1.19 6.76
N GLN A 106 -15.90 -0.08 6.79
CA GLN A 106 -15.17 -0.68 7.93
C GLN A 106 -13.68 -0.32 7.95
#